data_AF-A0A7R9WN59-F1
#
_entry.id   AF-A0A7R9WN59-F1
#
_cell.length_a   1.000
_cell.length_b   1.000
_cell.length_c   1.000
_cell.angle_alpha   90.00
_cell.angle_beta   90.00
_cell.angle_gamma   90.00
#
_symmetry.space_group_name_H-M   'P 1'
#
loop_
_entity.id
_entity.type
_entity.pdbx_description
1 polymer ?
#
loop_
_entity_poly.entity_id
_entity_poly.type
_entity_poly.pdbx_seq_one_letter_code
_entity_poly.pdbx_strand_id
1 'polypeptide(L)'
;GTQMTLKTFHFSGISSMNVTLGVPRLKEIINASKNISTPIITVKLEQDRNKVAARVVKAGIEKTTLGEVSKYIKEVYSPLGCYISINLDMDAIEQLKLNVDNESVRRSILFGSRGITRPPALRALGEQDVKLKKGSTSKLRVYVPGDKKGSIYFAMQELKTLVPRVIVQGIPSVNRAVINETDKDGQQTYNLLVEGYGLQDVMGSPGIDGRQTWTNHVLEVETVLGVEAARTQISSEISYIMNAYGIGIDSRHLLLLSDVMTFKGEVLGITRFGVSKMRESVLMLASFEKTTDHLFDASVHGRTDAIVGVSECIIMGIPIPIGTGLPSLLWKPK
;
A
#
# COMPACT_ATOMS: atom_id res chain seq x y z
N GLY A 1 7.88 -13.26 -21.18
CA GLY A 1 6.49 -12.92 -21.54
C GLY A 1 5.78 -14.09 -22.18
N THR A 2 6.20 -14.50 -23.38
CA THR A 2 5.54 -15.52 -24.22
C THR A 2 5.46 -16.93 -23.62
N GLN A 3 6.37 -17.30 -22.71
CA GLN A 3 6.35 -18.60 -22.02
C GLN A 3 5.57 -18.60 -20.70
N MET A 4 5.13 -17.44 -20.20
CA MET A 4 4.34 -17.38 -18.96
C MET A 4 2.85 -17.58 -19.31
N THR A 5 2.36 -18.81 -19.22
CA THR A 5 0.94 -19.13 -19.36
C THR A 5 0.21 -19.00 -18.02
N LEU A 6 -0.70 -18.02 -17.95
CA LEU A 6 -2.04 -18.01 -17.30
C LEU A 6 -2.29 -18.70 -15.93
N LYS A 7 -1.29 -19.11 -15.15
CA LYS A 7 -1.50 -19.43 -13.72
C LYS A 7 -1.23 -18.17 -12.91
N THR A 8 -2.25 -17.33 -12.80
CA THR A 8 -2.18 -15.98 -12.19
C THR A 8 -2.29 -15.97 -10.67
N PHE A 9 -2.51 -17.13 -10.06
CA PHE A 9 -2.66 -17.29 -8.62
C PHE A 9 -1.80 -18.45 -8.14
N HIS A 10 -0.84 -18.15 -7.26
CA HIS A 10 -0.27 -19.16 -6.37
C HIS A 10 -0.48 -18.69 -4.94
N PHE A 11 -0.76 -19.65 -4.07
CA PHE A 11 -0.76 -19.41 -2.64
C PHE A 11 0.70 -19.29 -2.19
N SER A 12 1.06 -18.21 -1.51
CA SER A 12 2.37 -18.06 -0.87
C SER A 12 2.46 -18.97 0.36
N GLY A 13 2.44 -20.29 0.16
CA GLY A 13 2.52 -21.31 1.22
C GLY A 13 1.38 -21.32 2.25
N ILE A 14 0.48 -20.34 2.21
CA ILE A 14 -0.61 -20.11 3.16
C ILE A 14 -1.92 -20.06 2.38
N SER A 15 -2.83 -20.98 2.67
CA SER A 15 -4.10 -21.17 1.95
C SER A 15 -5.09 -20.00 2.04
N SER A 16 -4.71 -18.86 2.64
CA SER A 16 -5.64 -17.78 3.02
C SER A 16 -5.33 -16.38 2.46
N MET A 17 -4.20 -16.20 1.76
CA MET A 17 -3.84 -14.95 1.08
C MET A 17 -3.52 -15.23 -0.38
N ASN A 18 -4.28 -14.61 -1.28
CA ASN A 18 -4.05 -14.70 -2.71
C ASN A 18 -3.03 -13.63 -3.11
N VAL A 19 -1.93 -14.04 -3.73
CA VAL A 19 -0.93 -13.11 -4.26
C VAL A 19 -1.02 -13.10 -5.78
N THR A 20 -1.08 -11.91 -6.37
CA THR A 20 -0.99 -11.79 -7.83
C THR A 20 0.40 -12.16 -8.30
N LEU A 21 0.50 -13.14 -9.19
CA LEU A 21 1.76 -13.58 -9.78
C LEU A 21 1.71 -13.56 -11.30
N GLY A 22 2.89 -13.69 -11.91
CA GLY A 22 3.07 -13.80 -13.34
C GLY A 22 3.04 -12.46 -14.06
N VAL A 23 2.52 -12.46 -15.30
CA VAL A 23 2.51 -11.28 -16.17
C VAL A 23 1.79 -10.08 -15.56
N PRO A 24 0.62 -10.22 -14.91
CA PRO A 24 -0.05 -9.07 -14.28
C PRO A 24 0.83 -8.39 -13.23
N ARG A 25 1.50 -9.19 -12.38
CA ARG A 25 2.39 -8.67 -11.35
C ARG A 25 3.66 -8.04 -11.92
N LEU A 26 4.26 -8.69 -12.93
CA LEU A 26 5.40 -8.13 -13.65
C LEU A 26 5.05 -6.78 -14.28
N LYS A 27 3.84 -6.64 -14.84
CA LYS A 27 3.34 -5.39 -15.39
C LYS A 27 3.17 -4.31 -14.32
N GLU A 28 2.68 -4.64 -13.12
CA GLU A 28 2.57 -3.69 -12.01
C GLU A 28 3.95 -3.12 -11.61
N ILE A 29 4.98 -3.98 -11.53
CA ILE A 29 6.34 -3.58 -11.15
C ILE A 29 6.97 -2.74 -12.24
N ILE A 30 6.96 -3.22 -13.50
CA ILE A 30 7.57 -2.52 -14.64
C ILE A 30 6.92 -1.16 -14.85
N ASN A 31 5.61 -1.05 -14.68
CA ASN A 31 4.91 0.22 -14.84
C ASN A 31 5.05 1.17 -13.65
N ALA A 32 5.67 0.74 -12.55
CA ALA A 32 5.69 1.46 -11.28
C ALA A 32 4.30 1.97 -10.90
N SER A 33 3.32 1.06 -10.86
CA SER A 33 1.92 1.40 -10.59
C SER A 33 1.73 1.95 -9.17
N LYS A 34 0.99 3.06 -9.04
CA LYS A 34 0.63 3.66 -7.73
C LYS A 34 -0.26 2.80 -6.85
N ASN A 35 -1.12 2.00 -7.47
CA ASN A 35 -2.02 1.08 -6.80
C ASN A 35 -1.74 -0.32 -7.35
N ILE A 36 -1.53 -1.28 -6.46
CA ILE A 36 -1.37 -2.69 -6.81
C ILE A 36 -2.55 -3.51 -6.31
N SER A 37 -2.79 -4.63 -6.97
CA SER A 37 -3.97 -5.45 -6.70
C SER A 37 -3.90 -6.19 -5.35
N THR A 38 -2.70 -6.67 -4.97
CA THR A 38 -2.47 -7.40 -3.72
C THR A 38 -1.24 -6.87 -2.98
N PRO A 39 -1.37 -5.73 -2.27
CA PRO A 39 -0.28 -5.17 -1.47
C PRO A 39 -0.08 -6.01 -0.20
N ILE A 40 1.13 -6.52 -0.03
CA ILE A 40 1.49 -7.40 1.09
C ILE A 40 2.77 -6.89 1.72
N ILE A 41 2.70 -6.69 3.04
CA ILE A 41 3.82 -6.38 3.90
C ILE A 41 4.14 -7.66 4.69
N THR A 42 5.34 -8.17 4.49
CA THR A 42 5.86 -9.31 5.25
C THR A 42 6.60 -8.77 6.46
N VAL A 43 6.05 -9.03 7.63
CA VAL A 43 6.50 -8.49 8.89
C VAL A 43 7.17 -9.56 9.72
N LYS A 44 8.37 -9.26 10.21
CA LYS A 44 9.06 -10.08 11.18
C LYS A 44 8.77 -9.59 12.60
N LEU A 45 8.41 -10.52 13.47
CA LEU A 45 8.18 -10.22 14.89
C LEU A 45 9.52 -10.23 15.65
N GLU A 46 9.67 -9.35 16.63
CA GLU A 46 10.81 -9.39 17.56
C GLU A 46 10.80 -10.69 18.40
N GLN A 47 9.60 -11.15 18.77
CA GLN A 47 9.36 -12.41 19.47
C GLN A 47 8.60 -13.40 18.57
N ASP A 48 9.32 -14.03 17.66
CA ASP A 48 8.78 -14.97 16.68
C ASP A 48 8.40 -16.35 17.27
N ARG A 49 8.84 -16.70 18.48
CA ARG A 49 8.52 -17.99 19.13
C ARG A 49 7.23 -17.99 19.94
N ASN A 50 6.64 -16.83 20.22
CA ASN A 50 5.48 -16.73 21.10
C ASN A 50 4.20 -16.40 20.32
N LYS A 51 3.29 -17.39 20.23
CA LYS A 51 1.99 -17.25 19.54
C LYS A 51 1.10 -16.18 20.17
N VAL A 52 1.18 -15.97 21.49
CA VAL A 52 0.37 -14.94 22.17
C VAL A 52 0.88 -13.56 21.79
N ALA A 53 2.20 -13.35 21.77
CA ALA A 53 2.80 -12.10 21.32
C ALA A 53 2.43 -11.80 19.86
N ALA A 54 2.51 -12.80 18.97
CA ALA A 54 2.09 -12.67 17.58
C ALA A 54 0.62 -12.26 17.44
N ARG A 55 -0.28 -12.80 18.27
CA ARG A 55 -1.70 -12.41 18.30
C ARG A 55 -1.91 -10.98 18.78
N VAL A 56 -1.18 -10.54 19.80
CA VAL A 56 -1.26 -9.16 20.31
C VAL A 56 -0.79 -8.16 19.25
N VAL A 57 0.35 -8.43 18.62
CA VAL A 57 0.88 -7.58 17.53
C VAL A 57 -0.08 -7.57 16.35
N LYS A 58 -0.62 -8.73 15.95
CA LYS A 58 -1.65 -8.83 14.92
C LYS A 58 -2.85 -7.93 15.24
N ALA A 59 -3.40 -8.04 16.45
CA ALA A 59 -4.56 -7.26 16.89
C ALA A 59 -4.26 -5.74 16.95
N GLY A 60 -2.99 -5.36 17.16
CA GLY A 60 -2.55 -3.97 17.12
C GLY A 60 -2.49 -3.36 15.72
N ILE A 61 -2.25 -4.18 14.68
CA ILE A 61 -2.09 -3.71 13.29
C ILE A 61 -3.38 -3.85 12.50
N GLU A 62 -4.09 -4.96 12.68
CA GLU A 62 -5.33 -5.25 11.97
C GLU A 62 -6.38 -4.19 12.29
N LYS A 63 -6.90 -3.56 11.24
CA LYS A 63 -7.93 -2.54 11.35
C LYS A 63 -9.18 -3.14 11.99
N THR A 64 -9.49 -2.66 13.18
CA THR A 64 -10.67 -3.08 13.92
C THR A 64 -11.69 -1.95 13.95
N THR A 65 -12.88 -2.22 13.42
CA THR A 65 -13.97 -1.23 13.38
C THR A 65 -14.87 -1.33 14.60
N LEU A 66 -15.52 -0.24 14.98
CA LEU A 66 -16.43 -0.21 16.13
C LEU A 66 -17.60 -1.19 15.97
N GLY A 67 -18.02 -1.44 14.74
CA GLY A 67 -19.04 -2.44 14.43
C GLY A 67 -18.64 -3.86 14.82
N GLU A 68 -17.36 -4.23 14.66
CA GLU A 68 -16.85 -5.58 14.97
C GLU A 68 -16.75 -5.83 16.48
N VAL A 69 -16.45 -4.80 17.27
CA VAL A 69 -16.28 -4.89 18.73
C VAL A 69 -17.55 -4.57 19.52
N SER A 70 -18.68 -4.31 18.85
CA SER A 70 -19.94 -3.95 19.50
C SER A 70 -20.95 -5.10 19.50
N LYS A 71 -21.49 -5.47 20.67
CA LYS A 71 -22.64 -6.41 20.78
C LYS A 71 -23.87 -5.86 20.05
N TYR A 72 -24.14 -4.56 20.22
CA TYR A 72 -25.19 -3.86 19.48
C TYR A 72 -24.96 -2.35 19.49
N ILE A 73 -25.50 -1.71 18.46
CA ILE A 73 -25.61 -0.26 18.31
C ILE A 73 -27.10 0.04 18.10
N LYS A 74 -27.73 0.72 19.08
CA LYS A 74 -29.17 0.99 19.05
C LYS A 74 -29.48 2.47 19.22
N GLU A 75 -30.53 2.92 18.57
CA GLU A 75 -31.08 4.26 18.76
C GLU A 75 -32.02 4.23 19.97
N VAL A 76 -31.93 5.26 20.81
CA VAL A 76 -32.84 5.44 21.93
C VAL A 76 -33.50 6.81 21.79
N TYR A 77 -34.81 6.79 21.62
CA TYR A 77 -35.67 7.96 21.60
C TYR A 77 -36.28 8.11 22.99
N SER A 78 -35.92 9.18 23.71
CA SER A 78 -36.46 9.49 25.03
C SER A 78 -36.95 10.94 25.07
N PRO A 79 -37.96 11.27 25.90
CA PRO A 79 -38.39 12.65 26.11
C PRO A 79 -37.25 13.58 26.56
N LEU A 80 -36.22 13.03 27.21
CA LEU A 80 -35.04 13.76 27.68
C LEU A 80 -33.96 13.96 26.61
N GLY A 81 -34.12 13.34 25.43
CA GLY A 81 -33.17 13.44 24.33
C GLY A 81 -33.03 12.14 23.54
N CYS A 82 -32.52 12.28 22.32
CA CYS A 82 -32.24 11.16 21.42
C CYS A 82 -30.73 10.87 21.43
N TYR A 83 -30.34 9.60 21.58
CA TYR A 83 -28.93 9.20 21.55
C TYR A 83 -28.74 7.79 20.99
N ILE A 84 -27.55 7.52 20.47
CA ILE A 84 -27.10 6.18 20.09
C ILE A 84 -26.46 5.51 21.30
N SER A 85 -27.00 4.37 21.71
CA SER A 85 -26.42 3.51 22.75
C SER A 85 -25.57 2.44 22.09
N ILE A 86 -24.29 2.44 22.44
CA ILE A 86 -23.30 1.45 21.98
C ILE A 86 -22.95 0.57 23.17
N ASN A 87 -23.01 -0.75 22.97
CA ASN A 87 -22.59 -1.70 23.99
C ASN A 87 -21.47 -2.57 23.43
N LEU A 88 -20.27 -2.40 23.97
CA LEU A 88 -19.09 -3.15 23.57
C LEU A 88 -19.17 -4.60 24.01
N ASP A 89 -18.55 -5.47 23.22
CA ASP A 89 -18.34 -6.86 23.55
C ASP A 89 -17.00 -7.06 24.26
N MET A 90 -17.00 -6.97 25.58
CA MET A 90 -15.78 -7.15 26.39
C MET A 90 -15.23 -8.58 26.26
N ASP A 91 -16.09 -9.58 26.04
CA ASP A 91 -15.67 -10.97 25.91
C ASP A 91 -14.89 -11.17 24.59
N ALA A 92 -15.39 -10.58 23.49
CA ALA A 92 -14.71 -10.59 22.20
C ALA A 92 -13.39 -9.79 22.22
N ILE A 93 -13.38 -8.62 22.88
CA ILE A 93 -12.18 -7.78 23.04
C ILE A 93 -11.07 -8.55 23.77
N GLU A 94 -11.41 -9.27 24.85
CA GLU A 94 -10.45 -10.04 25.63
C GLU A 94 -9.93 -11.28 24.87
N GLN A 95 -10.79 -11.94 24.09
CA GLN A 95 -10.40 -13.08 23.24
C GLN A 95 -9.45 -12.65 22.10
N LEU A 96 -9.72 -11.49 21.49
CA LEU A 96 -8.90 -10.91 20.43
C LEU A 96 -7.63 -10.22 20.97
N LYS A 97 -7.49 -10.09 22.30
CA LYS A 97 -6.37 -9.39 22.97
C LYS A 97 -6.22 -7.95 22.49
N LEU A 98 -7.34 -7.29 22.21
CA LEU A 98 -7.41 -5.88 21.84
C LEU A 98 -7.20 -5.01 23.07
N ASN A 99 -6.46 -3.90 22.91
CA ASN A 99 -6.22 -2.95 23.99
C ASN A 99 -7.22 -1.79 23.89
N VAL A 100 -8.50 -2.14 23.92
CA VAL A 100 -9.62 -1.22 23.69
C VAL A 100 -10.44 -1.07 24.97
N ASP A 101 -10.41 0.14 25.52
CA ASP A 101 -11.31 0.57 26.58
C ASP A 101 -12.40 1.49 26.05
N ASN A 102 -13.47 1.64 26.83
CA ASN A 102 -14.50 2.66 26.61
C ASN A 102 -13.91 4.06 26.39
N GLU A 103 -12.84 4.39 27.11
CA GLU A 103 -12.18 5.68 26.97
C GLU A 103 -11.41 5.78 25.65
N SER A 104 -10.73 4.71 25.24
CA SER A 104 -10.08 4.61 23.94
C SER A 104 -11.09 4.73 22.81
N VAL A 105 -12.26 4.05 22.89
CA VAL A 105 -13.36 4.20 21.92
C VAL A 105 -13.85 5.64 21.87
N ARG A 106 -14.07 6.27 23.04
CA ARG A 106 -14.47 7.69 23.11
C ARG A 106 -13.43 8.58 22.43
N ARG A 107 -12.14 8.35 22.67
CA ARG A 107 -11.06 9.08 22.00
C ARG A 107 -11.05 8.83 20.50
N SER A 108 -11.25 7.61 20.02
CA SER A 108 -11.30 7.29 18.59
C SER A 108 -12.49 7.98 17.89
N ILE A 109 -13.64 8.09 18.55
CA ILE A 109 -14.82 8.82 18.02
C ILE A 109 -14.57 10.34 17.99
N LEU A 110 -13.91 10.90 19.00
CA LEU A 110 -13.72 12.36 19.15
C LEU A 110 -12.47 12.91 18.44
N PHE A 111 -11.36 12.19 18.47
CA PHE A 111 -10.03 12.64 18.02
C PHE A 111 -9.51 11.87 16.80
N GLY A 112 -10.32 11.00 16.20
CA GLY A 112 -9.91 10.27 14.99
C GLY A 112 -9.36 11.21 13.91
N SER A 113 -8.15 10.92 13.41
CA SER A 113 -7.46 11.63 12.33
C SER A 113 -8.40 12.00 11.18
N ARG A 114 -8.35 13.30 10.84
CA ARG A 114 -9.21 13.96 9.84
C ARG A 114 -9.26 13.16 8.55
N GLY A 115 -10.47 12.70 8.17
CA GLY A 115 -10.74 12.10 6.85
C GLY A 115 -10.34 10.63 6.68
N ILE A 116 -9.55 10.04 7.58
CA ILE A 116 -9.04 8.66 7.45
C ILE A 116 -9.71 7.72 8.46
N THR A 117 -9.87 8.14 9.72
CA THR A 117 -10.51 7.32 10.77
C THR A 117 -11.86 7.83 11.23
N ARG A 118 -12.20 9.10 10.93
CA ARG A 118 -13.47 9.75 11.27
C ARG A 118 -14.22 10.30 10.03
N PRO A 119 -15.46 9.84 9.78
CA PRO A 119 -16.35 10.39 8.76
C PRO A 119 -16.66 11.90 8.90
N PRO A 120 -16.93 12.62 7.79
CA PRO A 120 -17.16 14.07 7.79
C PRO A 120 -18.32 14.57 8.67
N ALA A 121 -19.41 13.82 8.78
CA ALA A 121 -20.57 14.25 9.56
C ALA A 121 -20.41 14.04 11.07
N LEU A 122 -19.48 13.15 11.49
CA LEU A 122 -19.14 12.99 12.89
C LEU A 122 -18.36 14.20 13.42
N ARG A 123 -17.83 15.08 12.55
CA ARG A 123 -16.98 16.24 12.90
C ARG A 123 -17.64 17.28 13.80
N ALA A 124 -18.98 17.34 13.82
CA ALA A 124 -19.73 18.27 14.67
C ALA A 124 -19.84 17.83 16.13
N LEU A 125 -19.45 16.59 16.47
CA LEU A 125 -19.52 16.07 17.84
C LEU A 125 -18.38 16.64 18.69
N GLY A 126 -18.75 17.29 19.80
CA GLY A 126 -17.85 17.74 20.85
C GLY A 126 -17.73 16.72 21.99
N GLU A 127 -16.88 17.00 22.98
CA GLU A 127 -16.67 16.12 24.15
C GLU A 127 -17.94 15.89 24.97
N GLN A 128 -18.90 16.81 24.88
CA GLN A 128 -20.20 16.76 25.56
C GLN A 128 -21.17 15.76 24.91
N ASP A 129 -20.96 15.42 23.64
CA ASP A 129 -21.86 14.57 22.88
C ASP A 129 -21.54 13.08 23.06
N VAL A 130 -20.30 12.72 23.41
CA VAL A 130 -19.94 11.32 23.71
C VAL A 130 -19.77 11.14 25.20
N LYS A 131 -20.81 10.60 25.86
CA LYS A 131 -20.83 10.36 27.30
C LYS A 131 -20.67 8.88 27.63
N LEU A 132 -19.81 8.61 28.59
CA LEU A 132 -19.67 7.29 29.20
C LEU A 132 -20.77 7.10 30.26
N LYS A 133 -21.38 5.92 30.32
CA LYS A 133 -22.34 5.62 31.38
C LYS A 133 -21.58 5.39 32.69
N LYS A 134 -21.76 6.28 33.67
CA LYS A 134 -21.20 6.12 35.03
C LYS A 134 -21.60 4.75 35.59
N GLY A 135 -20.61 3.91 35.93
CA GLY A 135 -20.80 2.55 36.47
C GLY A 135 -20.83 1.41 35.47
N SER A 136 -20.60 1.63 34.17
CA SER A 136 -20.50 0.54 33.18
C SER A 136 -19.25 0.70 32.31
N THR A 137 -18.40 -0.32 32.31
CA THR A 137 -17.16 -0.42 31.53
C THR A 137 -17.37 -0.80 30.07
N SER A 138 -18.62 -0.98 29.62
CA SER A 138 -18.95 -1.44 28.26
C SER A 138 -19.96 -0.57 27.50
N LYS A 139 -20.60 0.41 28.16
CA LYS A 139 -21.70 1.21 27.55
C LYS A 139 -21.31 2.65 27.28
N LEU A 140 -21.45 3.05 26.02
CA LEU A 140 -21.27 4.44 25.57
C LEU A 140 -22.59 5.02 25.04
N ARG A 141 -22.74 6.34 25.15
CA ARG A 141 -23.86 7.09 24.58
C ARG A 141 -23.32 8.22 23.71
N VAL A 142 -23.77 8.28 22.47
CA VAL A 142 -23.47 9.35 21.52
C VAL A 142 -24.75 10.16 21.30
N TYR A 143 -24.73 11.41 21.73
CA TYR A 143 -25.81 12.37 21.57
C TYR A 143 -25.68 13.09 20.22
N VAL A 144 -26.81 13.49 19.65
CA VAL A 144 -26.84 14.28 18.42
C VAL A 144 -26.68 15.75 18.79
N PRO A 145 -25.72 16.50 18.19
CA PRO A 145 -25.55 17.91 18.46
C PRO A 145 -26.78 18.65 17.93
N GLY A 146 -27.47 19.35 18.83
CA GLY A 146 -28.79 19.90 18.56
C GLY A 146 -28.69 21.22 17.83
N ASP A 147 -28.90 21.24 16.51
CA ASP A 147 -29.03 22.54 15.82
C ASP A 147 -30.17 22.67 14.80
N LYS A 148 -30.93 21.62 14.47
CA LYS A 148 -32.19 21.77 13.69
C LYS A 148 -33.23 20.74 14.11
N LYS A 149 -34.33 21.18 14.74
CA LYS A 149 -35.42 20.32 15.27
C LYS A 149 -36.06 19.37 14.25
N GLY A 150 -35.94 19.64 12.94
CA GLY A 150 -36.36 18.73 11.86
C GLY A 150 -35.28 17.79 11.33
N SER A 151 -34.00 18.03 11.65
CA SER A 151 -32.85 17.26 11.15
C SER A 151 -32.37 16.18 12.11
N ILE A 152 -32.94 16.08 13.32
CA ILE A 152 -32.45 15.15 14.36
C ILE A 152 -32.58 13.70 13.91
N TYR A 153 -33.68 13.34 13.25
CA TYR A 153 -33.88 12.00 12.71
C TYR A 153 -32.85 11.66 11.61
N PHE A 154 -32.65 12.57 10.65
CA PHE A 154 -31.67 12.39 9.59
C PHE A 154 -30.24 12.31 10.13
N ALA A 155 -29.89 13.16 11.10
CA ALA A 155 -28.59 13.13 11.77
C ALA A 155 -28.41 11.83 12.57
N MET A 156 -29.45 11.34 13.23
CA MET A 156 -29.40 10.06 13.95
C MET A 156 -29.15 8.90 12.98
N GLN A 157 -29.85 8.88 11.85
CA GLN A 157 -29.69 7.85 10.83
C GLN A 157 -28.29 7.90 10.19
N GLU A 158 -27.79 9.10 9.92
CA GLU A 158 -26.43 9.31 9.42
C GLU A 158 -25.40 8.79 10.44
N LEU A 159 -25.50 9.20 11.71
CA LEU A 159 -24.63 8.72 12.79
C LEU A 159 -24.68 7.20 12.94
N LYS A 160 -25.86 6.58 12.84
CA LYS A 160 -25.98 5.12 12.87
C LYS A 160 -25.22 4.42 11.75
N THR A 161 -25.18 5.00 10.55
CA THR A 161 -24.38 4.43 9.45
C THR A 161 -22.88 4.65 9.62
N LEU A 162 -22.48 5.73 10.30
CA LEU A 162 -21.09 6.16 10.41
C LEU A 162 -20.37 5.62 11.63
N VAL A 163 -21.06 5.52 12.77
CA VAL A 163 -20.52 5.03 14.06
C VAL A 163 -19.89 3.64 13.93
N PRO A 164 -20.52 2.64 13.26
CA PRO A 164 -19.90 1.32 13.09
C PRO A 164 -18.59 1.35 12.29
N ARG A 165 -18.42 2.32 11.40
CA ARG A 165 -17.24 2.45 10.52
C ARG A 165 -16.04 3.12 11.19
N VAL A 166 -16.22 3.69 12.38
CA VAL A 166 -15.13 4.32 13.14
C VAL A 166 -14.09 3.26 13.47
N ILE A 167 -12.83 3.56 13.17
CA ILE A 167 -11.69 2.68 13.47
C ILE A 167 -11.31 2.90 14.92
N VAL A 168 -11.33 1.83 15.71
CA VAL A 168 -11.07 1.90 17.15
C VAL A 168 -9.61 1.63 17.46
N GLN A 169 -9.04 0.62 16.79
CA GLN A 169 -7.64 0.21 16.89
C GLN A 169 -7.17 -0.29 15.51
N GLY A 170 -5.86 -0.27 15.27
CA GLY A 170 -5.25 -0.73 14.02
C GLY A 170 -4.85 0.40 13.06
N ILE A 171 -4.15 0.01 12.00
CA ILE A 171 -3.68 0.94 10.97
C ILE A 171 -4.77 1.07 9.89
N PRO A 172 -5.23 2.29 9.54
CA PRO A 172 -6.38 2.45 8.64
C PRO A 172 -6.19 1.91 7.22
N SER A 173 -4.95 1.91 6.76
CA SER A 173 -4.50 1.47 5.44
C SER A 173 -4.35 -0.05 5.31
N VAL A 174 -4.41 -0.77 6.44
CA VAL A 174 -4.36 -2.23 6.51
C VAL A 174 -5.76 -2.80 6.43
N ASN A 175 -5.96 -3.80 5.58
CA ASN A 175 -7.23 -4.50 5.44
C ASN A 175 -7.31 -5.71 6.37
N ARG A 176 -6.26 -6.54 6.40
CA ARG A 176 -6.26 -7.82 7.13
C ARG A 176 -4.84 -8.23 7.49
N ALA A 177 -4.67 -8.94 8.60
CA ALA A 177 -3.40 -9.55 8.96
C ALA A 177 -3.55 -11.05 9.27
N VAL A 178 -2.60 -11.87 8.78
CA VAL A 178 -2.58 -13.32 8.95
C VAL A 178 -1.24 -13.74 9.54
N ILE A 179 -1.29 -14.59 10.56
CA ILE A 179 -0.10 -15.20 11.16
C ILE A 179 0.28 -16.42 10.32
N ASN A 180 1.50 -16.43 9.81
CA ASN A 180 2.10 -17.56 9.14
C ASN A 180 2.96 -18.35 10.13
N GLU A 181 2.75 -19.66 10.19
CA GLU A 181 3.55 -20.57 11.03
C GLU A 181 4.61 -21.20 10.12
N THR A 182 5.89 -20.89 10.36
CA THR A 182 7.02 -21.46 9.64
C THR A 182 7.83 -22.36 10.55
N ASP A 183 7.97 -23.63 10.16
CA ASP A 183 8.86 -24.57 10.82
C ASP A 183 10.25 -24.44 10.21
N LYS A 184 11.16 -23.82 10.97
CA LYS A 184 12.60 -23.79 10.64
C LYS A 184 13.33 -24.64 11.68
N ASP A 185 14.05 -25.67 11.23
CA ASP A 185 14.90 -26.51 12.08
C ASP A 185 14.20 -27.09 13.33
N GLY A 186 12.94 -27.49 13.19
CA GLY A 186 12.15 -28.07 14.29
C GLY A 186 11.66 -27.07 15.35
N GLN A 187 11.88 -25.76 15.15
CA GLN A 187 11.34 -24.69 15.98
C GLN A 187 10.22 -23.95 15.24
N GLN A 188 9.06 -23.85 15.88
CA GLN A 188 7.93 -23.07 15.35
C GLN A 188 8.25 -21.58 15.45
N THR A 189 8.32 -20.91 14.31
CA THR A 189 8.47 -19.46 14.22
C THR A 189 7.24 -18.85 13.56
N TYR A 190 6.79 -17.71 14.09
CA TYR A 190 5.61 -17.00 13.62
C TYR A 190 6.03 -15.73 12.89
N ASN A 191 5.61 -15.60 11.64
CA ASN A 191 5.73 -14.37 10.85
C ASN A 191 4.34 -13.78 10.63
N LEU A 192 4.24 -12.48 10.45
CA LEU A 192 2.97 -11.82 10.18
C LEU A 192 2.94 -11.34 8.73
N LEU A 193 1.89 -11.71 8.00
CA LEU A 193 1.60 -11.15 6.68
C LEU A 193 0.45 -10.16 6.81
N VAL A 194 0.70 -8.94 6.37
CA VAL A 194 -0.27 -7.84 6.45
C VAL A 194 -0.67 -7.47 5.04
N GLU A 195 -1.97 -7.53 4.75
CA GLU A 195 -2.54 -7.10 3.48
C GLU A 195 -2.97 -5.63 3.58
N GLY A 196 -2.34 -4.78 2.78
CA GLY A 196 -2.62 -3.34 2.77
C GLY A 196 -1.38 -2.49 2.55
N TYR A 197 -1.55 -1.18 2.75
CA TYR A 197 -0.50 -0.17 2.66
C TYR A 197 -0.16 0.37 4.06
N GLY A 198 0.90 1.15 4.17
CA GLY A 198 1.35 1.78 5.42
C GLY A 198 2.59 1.13 6.03
N LEU A 199 3.62 0.84 5.23
CA LEU A 199 4.89 0.26 5.68
C LEU A 199 5.49 1.02 6.86
N GLN A 200 5.48 2.36 6.81
CA GLN A 200 6.03 3.21 7.87
C GLN A 200 5.34 2.97 9.22
N ASP A 201 4.01 2.93 9.23
CA ASP A 201 3.21 2.71 10.44
C ASP A 201 3.40 1.29 10.97
N VAL A 202 3.49 0.30 10.07
CA VAL A 202 3.74 -1.10 10.43
C VAL A 202 5.12 -1.27 11.06
N MET A 203 6.16 -0.67 10.47
CA MET A 203 7.53 -0.72 11.02
C MET A 203 7.66 -0.02 12.37
N GLY A 204 6.86 1.02 12.62
CA GLY A 204 6.86 1.77 13.89
C GLY A 204 6.04 1.12 15.00
N SER A 205 5.30 0.05 14.71
CA SER A 205 4.43 -0.59 15.69
C SER A 205 5.20 -1.51 16.65
N PRO A 206 4.81 -1.59 17.93
CA PRO A 206 5.58 -2.30 18.95
C PRO A 206 5.55 -3.81 18.75
N GLY A 207 6.69 -4.47 18.98
CA GLY A 207 6.86 -5.92 18.82
C GLY A 207 7.21 -6.38 17.40
N ILE A 208 7.50 -5.43 16.50
CA ILE A 208 7.89 -5.68 15.12
C ILE A 208 9.34 -5.30 14.89
N ASP A 209 10.08 -6.19 14.24
CA ASP A 209 11.43 -5.90 13.78
C ASP A 209 11.35 -5.16 12.44
N GLY A 210 11.42 -3.83 12.51
CA GLY A 210 11.43 -2.96 11.33
C GLY A 210 12.61 -3.18 10.39
N ARG A 211 13.73 -3.80 10.85
CA ARG A 211 14.92 -4.01 9.99
C ARG A 211 14.73 -5.13 8.99
N GLN A 212 13.87 -6.10 9.31
CA GLN A 212 13.62 -7.29 8.49
C GLN A 212 12.20 -7.31 7.89
N THR A 213 11.45 -6.22 8.08
CA THR A 213 10.11 -6.04 7.51
C THR A 213 10.25 -5.45 6.10
N TRP A 214 9.52 -6.01 5.13
CA TRP A 214 9.54 -5.54 3.75
C TRP A 214 8.15 -5.62 3.11
N THR A 215 7.92 -4.81 2.07
CA THR A 215 6.67 -4.74 1.31
C THR A 215 6.92 -5.04 -0.16
N ASN A 216 5.92 -5.62 -0.82
CA ASN A 216 5.97 -5.84 -2.26
C ASN A 216 5.68 -4.55 -3.07
N HIS A 217 5.22 -3.47 -2.44
CA HIS A 217 4.90 -2.21 -3.12
C HIS A 217 6.14 -1.32 -3.29
N VAL A 218 6.71 -1.28 -4.50
CA VAL A 218 7.98 -0.59 -4.79
C VAL A 218 7.95 0.91 -4.48
N LEU A 219 6.88 1.62 -4.85
CA LEU A 219 6.77 3.07 -4.59
C LEU A 219 6.65 3.40 -3.11
N GLU A 220 6.16 2.46 -2.29
CA GLU A 220 6.11 2.66 -0.84
C GLU A 220 7.46 2.41 -0.19
N VAL A 221 8.25 1.47 -0.73
CA VAL A 221 9.66 1.31 -0.33
C VAL A 221 10.44 2.59 -0.65
N GLU A 222 10.22 3.18 -1.82
CA GLU A 222 10.87 4.43 -2.22
C GLU A 222 10.56 5.57 -1.23
N THR A 223 9.31 5.74 -0.82
CA THR A 223 8.92 6.84 0.08
C THR A 223 9.43 6.65 1.51
N VAL A 224 9.53 5.41 2.00
CA VAL A 224 9.90 5.12 3.39
C VAL A 224 11.40 4.86 3.56
N LEU A 225 12.01 4.08 2.66
CA LEU A 225 13.39 3.61 2.76
C LEU A 225 14.32 4.24 1.71
N GLY A 226 13.78 4.86 0.67
CA GLY A 226 14.55 5.53 -0.38
C GLY A 226 14.76 4.70 -1.65
N VAL A 227 15.38 5.34 -2.64
CA VAL A 227 15.48 4.83 -4.02
C VAL A 227 16.37 3.59 -4.13
N GLU A 228 17.44 3.48 -3.33
CA GLU A 228 18.35 2.33 -3.38
C GLU A 228 17.69 1.05 -2.83
N ALA A 229 16.86 1.20 -1.79
CA ALA A 229 16.03 0.11 -1.29
C ALA A 229 15.00 -0.31 -2.35
N ALA A 230 14.38 0.65 -3.03
CA ALA A 230 13.43 0.37 -4.12
C ALA A 230 14.11 -0.34 -5.30
N ARG A 231 15.33 0.06 -5.69
CA ARG A 231 16.14 -0.60 -6.74
C ARG A 231 16.34 -2.08 -6.42
N THR A 232 16.80 -2.37 -5.20
CA THR A 232 17.00 -3.75 -4.73
C THR A 232 15.68 -4.52 -4.73
N GLN A 233 14.59 -3.89 -4.28
CA GLN A 233 13.27 -4.51 -4.25
C GLN A 233 12.72 -4.85 -5.65
N ILE A 234 12.94 -4.00 -6.65
CA ILE A 234 12.55 -4.30 -8.04
C ILE A 234 13.26 -5.58 -8.51
N SER A 235 14.56 -5.68 -8.26
CA SER A 235 15.35 -6.83 -8.69
C SER A 235 14.94 -8.14 -7.98
N SER A 236 14.71 -8.08 -6.66
CA SER A 236 14.31 -9.24 -5.86
C SER A 236 12.90 -9.72 -6.21
N GLU A 237 11.96 -8.79 -6.41
CA GLU A 237 10.56 -9.10 -6.71
C GLU A 237 10.43 -9.73 -8.12
N ILE A 238 11.11 -9.18 -9.13
CA ILE A 238 11.11 -9.76 -10.48
C ILE A 238 11.77 -11.15 -10.46
N SER A 239 12.88 -11.31 -9.71
CA SER A 239 13.51 -12.61 -9.54
C SER A 239 12.57 -13.62 -8.86
N TYR A 240 11.84 -13.20 -7.83
CA TYR A 240 10.86 -14.04 -7.13
C TYR A 240 9.76 -14.53 -8.06
N ILE A 241 9.19 -13.63 -8.88
CA ILE A 241 8.16 -13.97 -9.85
C ILE A 241 8.70 -14.95 -10.89
N MET A 242 9.88 -14.71 -11.46
CA MET A 242 10.44 -15.56 -12.52
C MET A 242 10.82 -16.95 -12.00
N ASN A 243 11.39 -17.02 -10.79
CA ASN A 243 11.73 -18.27 -10.13
C ASN A 243 10.48 -19.11 -9.80
N ALA A 244 9.36 -18.47 -9.44
CA ALA A 244 8.09 -19.18 -9.20
C ALA A 244 7.57 -19.92 -10.45
N TYR A 245 7.94 -19.47 -11.65
CA TYR A 245 7.63 -20.15 -12.93
C TYR A 245 8.78 -21.02 -13.45
N GLY A 246 9.85 -21.21 -12.69
CA GLY A 246 11.03 -21.98 -13.11
C GLY A 246 11.83 -21.31 -14.24
N ILE A 247 11.65 -20.01 -14.47
CA ILE A 247 12.39 -19.26 -15.49
C ILE A 247 13.66 -18.70 -14.83
N GLY A 248 14.81 -19.32 -15.13
CA GLY A 248 16.11 -18.82 -14.69
C GLY A 248 16.55 -17.60 -15.51
N ILE A 249 16.57 -16.43 -14.89
CA ILE A 249 17.12 -15.20 -15.48
C ILE A 249 18.38 -14.82 -14.70
N ASP A 250 19.45 -14.46 -15.41
CA ASP A 250 20.67 -13.95 -14.80
C ASP A 250 20.40 -12.60 -14.11
N SER A 251 20.92 -12.44 -12.89
CA SER A 251 20.70 -11.26 -12.06
C SER A 251 21.20 -9.96 -12.71
N ARG A 252 22.18 -10.03 -13.60
CA ARG A 252 22.73 -8.86 -14.31
C ARG A 252 21.68 -8.16 -15.16
N HIS A 253 20.75 -8.91 -15.77
CA HIS A 253 19.66 -8.31 -16.54
C HIS A 253 18.67 -7.56 -15.64
N LEU A 254 18.39 -8.12 -14.46
CA LEU A 254 17.48 -7.52 -13.49
C LEU A 254 18.09 -6.28 -12.83
N LEU A 255 19.39 -6.32 -12.54
CA LEU A 255 20.14 -5.18 -12.01
C LEU A 255 20.13 -4.02 -13.02
N LEU A 256 20.47 -4.27 -14.28
CA LEU A 256 20.42 -3.24 -15.32
C LEU A 256 19.02 -2.63 -15.47
N LEU A 257 17.97 -3.46 -15.43
CA LEU A 257 16.59 -2.99 -15.47
C LEU A 257 16.29 -2.08 -14.26
N SER A 258 16.66 -2.51 -13.06
CA SER A 258 16.42 -1.73 -11.84
C SER A 258 17.18 -0.41 -11.83
N ASP A 259 18.41 -0.37 -12.36
CA ASP A 259 19.23 0.84 -12.49
C ASP A 259 18.58 1.83 -13.47
N VAL A 260 18.12 1.35 -14.63
CA VAL A 260 17.41 2.19 -15.62
C VAL A 260 16.11 2.76 -15.06
N MET A 261 15.44 2.05 -14.16
CA MET A 261 14.23 2.55 -13.51
C MET A 261 14.51 3.56 -12.39
N THR A 262 15.72 3.62 -11.84
CA THR A 262 16.03 4.39 -10.61
C THR A 262 17.11 5.46 -10.76
N PHE A 263 17.83 5.52 -11.88
CA PHE A 263 19.00 6.41 -12.06
C PHE A 263 18.70 7.91 -11.90
N LYS A 264 17.46 8.37 -12.12
CA LYS A 264 17.07 9.78 -11.95
C LYS A 264 16.75 10.17 -10.50
N GLY A 265 16.88 9.25 -9.54
CA GLY A 265 16.56 9.49 -8.14
C GLY A 265 15.07 9.44 -7.81
N GLU A 266 14.24 8.94 -8.73
CA GLU A 266 12.86 8.52 -8.48
C GLU A 266 12.60 7.21 -9.23
N VAL A 267 11.67 6.38 -8.77
CA VAL A 267 11.28 5.14 -9.46
C VAL A 267 10.39 5.47 -10.66
N LEU A 268 10.96 5.37 -11.85
CA LEU A 268 10.28 5.62 -13.11
C LEU A 268 9.83 4.31 -13.76
N GLY A 269 8.52 4.16 -13.92
CA GLY A 269 7.94 3.04 -14.66
C GLY A 269 8.22 3.10 -16.17
N ILE A 270 8.30 1.95 -16.82
CA ILE A 270 8.43 1.83 -18.29
C ILE A 270 7.05 2.01 -18.93
N THR A 271 6.54 3.23 -18.81
CA THR A 271 5.31 3.70 -19.45
C THR A 271 5.61 4.98 -20.24
N ARG A 272 4.69 5.44 -21.09
CA ARG A 272 4.86 6.71 -21.83
C ARG A 272 5.27 7.88 -20.94
N PHE A 273 4.74 7.96 -19.72
CA PHE A 273 5.05 9.04 -18.78
C PHE A 273 6.44 8.89 -18.16
N GLY A 274 6.87 7.66 -17.84
CA GLY A 274 8.20 7.43 -17.28
C GLY A 274 9.29 7.54 -18.33
N VAL A 275 9.09 7.01 -19.54
CA VAL A 275 10.04 7.15 -20.65
C VAL A 275 10.24 8.62 -21.04
N SER A 276 9.18 9.43 -21.03
CA SER A 276 9.25 10.88 -21.22
C SER A 276 10.07 11.62 -20.17
N LYS A 277 10.20 11.08 -18.96
CA LYS A 277 11.07 11.65 -17.92
C LYS A 277 12.52 11.14 -18.03
N MET A 278 12.71 9.91 -18.50
CA MET A 278 14.03 9.28 -18.64
C MET A 278 14.85 9.88 -19.79
N ARG A 279 14.22 10.14 -20.94
CA ARG A 279 14.88 10.51 -22.20
C ARG A 279 14.43 11.89 -22.67
N GLU A 280 15.34 12.62 -23.30
CA GLU A 280 15.12 14.00 -23.76
C GLU A 280 14.83 14.09 -25.27
N SER A 281 15.20 13.08 -26.07
CA SER A 281 14.99 13.07 -27.52
C SER A 281 13.52 13.08 -27.89
N VAL A 282 13.13 14.04 -28.73
CA VAL A 282 11.75 14.24 -29.17
C VAL A 282 11.36 13.18 -30.18
N LEU A 283 12.26 12.85 -31.12
CA LEU A 283 11.99 11.83 -32.14
C LEU A 283 11.82 10.44 -31.52
N MET A 284 12.62 10.14 -30.50
CA MET A 284 12.45 8.90 -29.74
C MET A 284 11.07 8.84 -29.08
N LEU A 285 10.67 9.91 -28.39
CA LEU A 285 9.36 9.96 -27.71
C LEU A 285 8.20 9.88 -28.71
N ALA A 286 8.28 10.61 -29.81
CA ALA A 286 7.27 10.62 -30.86
C ALA A 286 7.11 9.24 -31.53
N SER A 287 8.17 8.43 -31.59
CA SER A 287 8.13 7.05 -32.11
C SER A 287 7.51 6.03 -31.15
N PHE A 288 7.44 6.33 -29.85
CA PHE A 288 6.95 5.39 -28.85
C PHE A 288 5.42 5.46 -28.70
N GLU A 289 4.87 6.63 -28.37
CA GLU A 289 3.44 6.87 -28.22
C GLU A 289 3.15 8.38 -28.36
N LYS A 290 1.90 8.78 -28.68
CA LYS A 290 1.47 10.20 -28.76
C LYS A 290 2.35 11.08 -29.64
N THR A 291 2.60 10.62 -30.86
CA THR A 291 3.46 11.30 -31.85
C THR A 291 3.11 12.78 -32.06
N THR A 292 1.83 13.11 -32.24
CA THR A 292 1.39 14.48 -32.51
C THR A 292 1.66 15.42 -31.34
N ASP A 293 1.35 14.99 -30.12
CA ASP A 293 1.50 15.79 -28.90
C ASP A 293 2.98 16.18 -28.71
N HIS A 294 3.89 15.20 -28.85
CA HIS A 294 5.32 15.43 -28.67
C HIS A 294 5.93 16.36 -29.72
N LEU A 295 5.51 16.25 -30.99
CA LEU A 295 6.00 17.14 -32.05
C LEU A 295 5.47 18.56 -31.92
N PHE A 296 4.18 18.73 -31.59
CA PHE A 296 3.62 20.05 -31.34
C PHE A 296 4.25 20.71 -30.11
N ASP A 297 4.39 19.98 -28.99
CA ASP A 297 5.05 20.50 -27.79
C ASP A 297 6.50 20.92 -28.06
N ALA A 298 7.24 20.11 -28.82
CA ALA A 298 8.62 20.43 -29.17
C ALA A 298 8.71 21.66 -30.09
N SER A 299 7.83 21.80 -31.07
CA SER A 299 7.80 22.96 -31.97
C SER A 299 7.45 24.26 -31.25
N VAL A 300 6.47 24.23 -30.33
CA VAL A 300 6.07 25.40 -29.53
C VAL A 300 7.22 25.85 -28.62
N HIS A 301 7.94 24.91 -28.02
CA HIS A 301 9.06 25.20 -27.13
C HIS A 301 10.41 25.37 -27.85
N GLY A 302 10.46 25.21 -29.17
CA GLY A 302 11.70 25.29 -29.96
C GLY A 302 12.76 24.27 -29.51
N ARG A 303 12.37 23.06 -29.10
CA ARG A 303 13.31 22.03 -28.63
C ARG A 303 14.19 21.54 -29.78
N THR A 304 15.48 21.37 -29.51
CA THR A 304 16.46 20.81 -30.45
C THR A 304 16.80 19.38 -30.07
N ASP A 305 16.81 18.48 -31.05
CA ASP A 305 17.19 17.08 -30.86
C ASP A 305 18.64 16.85 -31.31
N ALA A 306 19.42 16.14 -30.50
CA ALA A 306 20.85 15.91 -30.75
C ALA A 306 21.13 14.72 -31.68
N ILE A 307 20.12 13.89 -31.95
CA ILE A 307 20.20 12.72 -32.85
C ILE A 307 21.34 11.77 -32.46
N VAL A 308 21.37 11.34 -31.19
CA VAL A 308 22.40 10.44 -30.63
C VAL A 308 21.82 9.08 -30.27
N GLY A 309 20.51 9.02 -30.01
CA GLY A 309 19.79 7.79 -29.71
C GLY A 309 19.72 6.82 -30.90
N VAL A 310 19.38 5.57 -30.59
CA VAL A 310 19.26 4.52 -31.61
C VAL A 310 18.07 4.79 -32.54
N SER A 311 16.91 5.15 -31.98
CA SER A 311 15.67 5.35 -32.74
C SER A 311 15.76 6.51 -33.72
N GLU A 312 16.23 7.66 -33.28
CA GLU A 312 16.45 8.86 -34.11
C GLU A 312 17.51 8.65 -35.20
N CYS A 313 18.63 7.97 -34.93
CA CYS A 313 19.62 7.63 -35.96
C CYS A 313 19.00 6.77 -37.07
N ILE A 314 18.18 5.77 -36.69
CA ILE A 314 17.48 4.92 -37.67
C ILE A 314 16.48 5.73 -38.49
N ILE A 315 15.72 6.63 -37.87
CA ILE A 315 14.77 7.52 -38.57
C ILE A 315 15.50 8.42 -39.58
N MET A 316 16.67 8.93 -39.20
CA MET A 316 17.48 9.84 -40.04
C MET A 316 18.38 9.12 -41.05
N GLY A 317 18.49 7.79 -41.00
CA GLY A 317 19.36 7.02 -41.87
C GLY A 317 20.86 7.15 -41.56
N ILE A 318 21.22 7.51 -40.33
CA ILE A 318 22.60 7.68 -39.84
C ILE A 318 23.01 6.39 -39.10
N PRO A 319 24.30 5.94 -39.17
CA PRO A 319 24.75 4.78 -38.40
C PRO A 319 24.54 4.96 -36.89
N ILE A 320 24.09 3.89 -36.22
CA ILE A 320 23.82 3.87 -34.78
C ILE A 320 25.12 3.88 -33.95
N PRO A 321 25.23 4.66 -32.86
CA PRO A 321 26.47 4.81 -32.08
C PRO A 321 26.68 3.69 -31.04
N ILE A 322 26.23 2.46 -31.34
CA ILE A 322 26.40 1.29 -30.49
C ILE A 322 26.96 0.11 -31.30
N GLY A 323 27.65 -0.82 -30.64
CA GLY A 323 28.24 -1.98 -31.32
C GLY A 323 29.32 -1.58 -32.31
N THR A 324 29.15 -1.93 -33.58
CA THR A 324 30.13 -1.65 -34.65
C THR A 324 30.24 -0.18 -35.04
N GLY A 325 29.25 0.65 -34.69
CA GLY A 325 29.29 2.10 -34.94
C GLY A 325 30.06 2.91 -33.90
N LEU A 326 30.53 2.27 -32.82
CA LEU A 326 31.27 2.94 -31.74
C LEU A 326 32.75 3.25 -32.10
N PRO A 327 33.52 2.34 -32.71
CA PRO A 327 34.88 2.67 -33.15
C PRO A 327 34.90 3.40 -34.50
N SER A 328 35.66 4.49 -34.59
CA SER A 328 36.03 5.12 -35.86
C SER A 328 37.31 4.50 -36.42
N LEU A 329 37.35 4.21 -37.72
CA LEU A 329 38.55 3.71 -38.39
C LEU A 329 39.40 4.88 -38.88
N LEU A 330 40.66 4.93 -38.44
CA LEU A 330 41.65 5.85 -38.97
C LEU A 330 42.55 5.08 -39.93
N TRP A 331 42.60 5.53 -41.19
CA TRP A 331 43.54 5.00 -42.16
C TRP A 331 44.86 5.75 -42.07
N LYS A 332 45.97 5.03 -41.90
CA LYS A 332 47.32 5.60 -41.89
C LYS A 332 47.93 5.48 -43.29
N PRO A 333 48.03 6.58 -44.08
CA PRO A 333 48.72 6.55 -45.37
C PRO A 333 50.21 6.22 -45.18
N LYS A 334 50.78 5.48 -46.14
CA LYS A 334 52.21 5.17 -46.22
C LYS A 334 52.98 6.33 -46.81
#